data_AF-A0A2K3M862-F1
#
_entry.id   AF-A0A2K3M862-F1
#
_cell.length_a   1.000
_cell.length_b   1.000
_cell.length_c   1.000
_cell.angle_alpha   90.00
_cell.angle_beta   90.00
_cell.angle_gamma   90.00
#
_symmetry.space_group_name_H-M   'P 1'
#
loop_
_entity.id
_entity.type
_entity.pdbx_description
1 polymer ?
#
loop_
_entity_poly.entity_id
_entity_poly.type
_entity_poly.pdbx_seq_one_letter_code
_entity_poly.pdbx_strand_id
1 'polypeptide(L)'
;MEGWYLSTVVDPIVTARESIDRTCYSVPAAESAVNSSNTVSETIFMLLQNLEEQNSARLAVIMWSIWKNRNMKLWNKATETKEQILNRVDHLLEDWHAAKNMQKKATQQRLKVLLS
;
A
#
# COMPACT_ATOMS: atom_id res chain seq x y z
N MET A 1 -10.88 9.42 41.28
CA MET A 1 -11.26 8.03 40.95
C MET A 1 -12.05 8.09 39.66
N GLU A 2 -11.69 7.18 38.77
CA GLU A 2 -11.79 7.29 37.32
C GLU A 2 -13.22 7.22 36.78
N GLY A 3 -13.45 7.88 35.63
CA GLY A 3 -14.76 7.87 34.98
C GLY A 3 -14.81 8.59 33.64
N TRP A 4 -13.82 8.39 32.76
CA TRP A 4 -13.90 8.78 31.35
C TRP A 4 -13.25 7.71 30.46
N TYR A 5 -13.90 6.56 30.32
CA TYR A 5 -13.49 5.48 29.40
C TYR A 5 -14.58 5.19 28.35
N LEU A 6 -15.03 6.24 27.66
CA LEU A 6 -15.74 6.11 26.39
C LEU A 6 -15.28 7.21 25.44
N SER A 7 -14.08 7.07 24.87
CA SER A 7 -13.74 7.69 23.60
C SER A 7 -13.47 6.56 22.62
N THR A 8 -14.54 6.24 21.89
CA THR A 8 -14.59 5.48 20.64
C THR A 8 -13.22 5.14 20.05
N VAL A 9 -12.80 3.89 20.29
CA VAL A 9 -11.82 3.22 19.44
C VAL A 9 -12.40 3.24 18.04
N VAL A 10 -11.96 4.17 17.21
CA VAL A 10 -12.33 4.16 15.80
C VAL A 10 -11.75 2.87 15.25
N ASP A 11 -12.64 1.92 14.94
CA ASP A 11 -12.26 0.59 14.50
C ASP A 11 -11.25 0.70 13.34
N PRO A 12 -10.11 -0.01 13.42
CA PRO A 12 -9.14 -0.06 12.32
C PRO A 12 -9.76 -0.48 10.99
N ILE A 13 -10.86 -1.24 11.05
CA ILE A 13 -11.68 -1.68 9.91
C ILE A 13 -12.44 -0.51 9.28
N VAL A 14 -13.07 0.35 10.09
CA VAL A 14 -13.79 1.56 9.61
C VAL A 14 -12.81 2.58 9.04
N THR A 15 -11.68 2.75 9.71
CA THR A 15 -10.60 3.64 9.25
C THR A 15 -9.96 3.18 7.93
N ALA A 16 -9.81 1.87 7.72
CA ALA A 16 -9.35 1.32 6.45
C ALA A 16 -10.41 1.46 5.34
N ARG A 17 -11.69 1.28 5.67
CA ARG A 17 -12.83 1.46 4.77
C ARG A 17 -12.92 2.89 4.22
N GLU A 18 -12.77 3.90 5.06
CA GLU A 18 -12.81 5.32 4.64
C GLU A 18 -11.56 5.77 3.84
N SER A 19 -10.40 5.15 4.08
CA SER A 19 -9.19 5.42 3.27
C SER A 19 -9.26 4.82 1.86
N ILE A 20 -10.06 3.77 1.68
CA ILE A 20 -10.33 3.15 0.37
C ILE A 20 -11.30 4.02 -0.45
N ASP A 21 -12.26 4.68 0.22
CA ASP A 21 -13.34 5.45 -0.42
C ASP A 21 -12.87 6.68 -1.23
N ARG A 22 -11.66 7.20 -0.99
CA ARG A 22 -11.18 8.41 -1.70
C ARG A 22 -10.32 8.15 -2.93
N THR A 23 -9.93 6.90 -3.21
CA THR A 23 -9.11 6.57 -4.40
C THR A 23 -9.68 5.49 -5.30
N CYS A 24 -10.71 4.78 -4.85
CA CYS A 24 -11.31 3.72 -5.63
C CYS A 24 -12.63 4.22 -6.23
N TYR A 25 -12.62 4.51 -7.54
CA TYR A 25 -13.68 3.93 -8.36
C TYR A 25 -13.83 2.49 -7.88
N SER A 26 -15.02 2.11 -7.43
CA SER A 26 -15.35 0.77 -6.97
C SER A 26 -14.57 -0.23 -7.80
N VAL A 27 -13.58 -0.89 -7.20
CA VAL A 27 -12.86 -1.93 -7.91
C VAL A 27 -13.77 -3.14 -7.77
N PRO A 28 -14.59 -3.51 -8.77
CA PRO A 28 -15.46 -4.67 -8.65
C PRO A 28 -14.67 -5.93 -8.27
N ALA A 29 -13.37 -5.99 -8.61
CA ALA A 29 -12.47 -7.05 -8.17
C ALA A 29 -12.20 -7.05 -6.65
N ALA A 30 -12.18 -5.88 -5.98
CA ALA A 30 -11.99 -5.81 -4.53
C ALA A 30 -13.24 -6.26 -3.77
N GLU A 31 -14.41 -5.79 -4.19
CA GLU A 31 -15.67 -6.24 -3.60
C GLU A 31 -15.90 -7.74 -3.86
N SER A 32 -15.64 -8.20 -5.09
CA SER A 32 -15.73 -9.63 -5.43
C SER A 32 -14.76 -10.47 -4.62
N ALA A 33 -13.49 -10.06 -4.47
CA ALA A 33 -12.48 -10.80 -3.71
C ALA A 33 -12.82 -10.87 -2.22
N VAL A 34 -13.32 -9.78 -1.63
CA VAL A 34 -13.74 -9.76 -0.22
C VAL A 34 -14.92 -10.69 0.00
N ASN A 35 -15.89 -10.68 -0.91
CA ASN A 35 -17.11 -11.48 -0.80
C ASN A 35 -16.89 -12.98 -1.10
N SER A 36 -15.83 -13.33 -1.83
CA SER A 36 -15.52 -14.71 -2.20
C SER A 36 -14.46 -15.39 -1.32
N SER A 37 -13.68 -14.62 -0.56
CA SER A 37 -12.64 -15.16 0.34
C SER A 37 -13.17 -15.48 1.73
N ASN A 38 -12.64 -16.53 2.35
CA ASN A 38 -12.91 -16.86 3.76
C ASN A 38 -11.88 -16.26 4.72
N THR A 39 -10.72 -15.84 4.21
CA THR A 39 -9.63 -15.30 5.03
C THR A 39 -9.01 -14.07 4.41
N VAL A 40 -8.48 -13.18 5.26
CA VAL A 40 -7.76 -11.97 4.82
C VAL A 40 -6.57 -12.31 3.91
N SER A 41 -5.87 -13.41 4.20
CA SER A 41 -4.76 -13.89 3.36
C SER A 41 -5.25 -14.21 1.94
N GLU A 42 -6.34 -14.98 1.82
CA GLU A 42 -6.95 -15.32 0.54
C GLU A 42 -7.46 -14.08 -0.21
N THR A 43 -8.07 -13.13 0.49
CA THR A 43 -8.47 -11.84 -0.10
C THR A 43 -7.27 -11.10 -0.69
N ILE A 44 -6.17 -10.99 0.06
CA ILE A 44 -4.95 -10.29 -0.37
C ILE A 44 -4.34 -10.98 -1.59
N PHE A 45 -4.23 -12.31 -1.57
CA PHE A 45 -3.68 -13.06 -2.71
C PHE A 45 -4.55 -12.91 -3.96
N MET A 46 -5.88 -13.01 -3.84
CA MET A 46 -6.78 -12.81 -4.97
C MET A 46 -6.69 -11.39 -5.53
N LEU A 47 -6.60 -10.37 -4.67
CA LEU A 47 -6.41 -9.00 -5.11
C LEU A 47 -5.09 -8.82 -5.85
N LEU A 48 -3.99 -9.32 -5.31
CA LEU A 48 -2.68 -9.21 -5.96
C LEU A 48 -2.62 -9.92 -7.33
N GLN A 49 -3.39 -11.00 -7.52
CA GLN A 49 -3.44 -11.74 -8.79
C GLN A 49 -4.36 -11.11 -9.83
N ASN A 50 -5.47 -10.49 -9.40
CA ASN A 50 -6.50 -10.00 -10.31
C ASN A 50 -6.44 -8.49 -10.57
N LEU A 51 -5.65 -7.73 -9.80
CA LEU A 51 -5.41 -6.32 -10.04
C LEU A 51 -4.33 -6.11 -11.11
N GLU A 52 -4.50 -5.04 -11.91
CA GLU A 52 -3.47 -4.56 -12.82
C GLU A 52 -2.15 -4.23 -12.09
N GLU A 53 -1.01 -4.32 -12.80
CA GLU A 53 0.34 -4.15 -12.23
C GLU A 53 0.47 -2.89 -11.34
N GLN A 54 -0.07 -1.76 -11.78
CA GLN A 54 0.00 -0.52 -11.02
C GLN A 54 -0.81 -0.60 -9.71
N ASN A 55 -2.01 -1.18 -9.76
CA ASN A 55 -2.89 -1.31 -8.61
C ASN A 55 -2.39 -2.37 -7.62
N SER A 56 -1.83 -3.48 -8.11
CA SER A 56 -1.22 -4.51 -7.27
C SER A 56 0.05 -3.99 -6.59
N ALA A 57 0.90 -3.24 -7.30
CA ALA A 57 2.05 -2.56 -6.73
C ALA A 57 1.63 -1.56 -5.64
N ARG A 58 0.62 -0.73 -5.92
CA ARG A 58 0.10 0.24 -4.94
C ARG A 58 -0.47 -0.44 -3.70
N LEU A 59 -1.24 -1.51 -3.86
CA LEU A 59 -1.75 -2.32 -2.75
C LEU A 59 -0.61 -2.89 -1.90
N ALA A 60 0.43 -3.45 -2.52
CA ALA A 60 1.59 -3.99 -1.82
C ALA A 60 2.33 -2.92 -0.99
N VAL A 61 2.54 -1.74 -1.56
CA VAL A 61 3.23 -0.64 -0.86
C VAL A 61 2.37 -0.05 0.26
N ILE A 62 1.03 -0.02 0.11
CA ILE A 62 0.10 0.36 1.19
C ILE A 62 0.22 -0.63 2.36
N MET A 63 0.16 -1.94 2.09
CA MET A 63 0.29 -2.97 3.13
C MET A 63 1.62 -2.85 3.87
N TRP A 64 2.72 -2.68 3.14
CA TRP A 64 4.03 -2.46 3.72
C TRP A 64 4.09 -1.17 4.56
N SER A 65 3.50 -0.08 4.08
CA SER A 65 3.52 1.21 4.79
C SER A 65 2.70 1.17 6.08
N ILE A 66 1.59 0.42 6.11
CA ILE A 66 0.82 0.16 7.33
C ILE A 66 1.64 -0.68 8.32
N TRP A 67 2.30 -1.74 7.84
CA TRP A 67 3.19 -2.55 8.67
C TRP A 67 4.33 -1.72 9.26
N LYS A 68 4.96 -0.85 8.46
CA LYS A 68 6.01 0.07 8.92
C LYS A 68 5.49 1.02 10.01
N ASN A 69 4.33 1.64 9.82
CA ASN A 69 3.75 2.53 10.82
C ASN A 69 3.48 1.80 12.15
N ARG A 70 2.98 0.56 12.10
CA ARG A 70 2.81 -0.27 13.30
C ARG A 70 4.13 -0.52 14.03
N ASN A 71 5.20 -0.83 13.30
CA ASN A 71 6.53 -1.00 13.88
C ASN A 71 7.08 0.31 14.46
N MET A 72 6.89 1.45 13.79
CA MET A 72 7.32 2.74 14.31
C MET A 72 6.60 3.08 15.63
N LYS A 73 5.32 2.75 15.75
CA LYS A 73 4.58 2.92 16.99
C LYS A 73 5.12 2.01 18.10
N LEU A 74 5.42 0.76 17.77
CA LEU A 74 5.93 -0.23 18.72
C LEU A 74 7.31 0.16 19.26
N TRP A 75 8.23 0.51 18.36
CA TRP A 75 9.65 0.72 18.71
C TRP A 75 9.97 2.15 19.10
N ASN A 76 9.34 3.12 18.42
CA ASN A 76 9.72 4.54 18.51
C ASN A 76 8.63 5.42 19.13
N LYS A 77 7.50 4.85 19.55
CA LYS A 77 6.29 5.58 20.01
C LYS A 77 5.81 6.64 19.02
N ALA A 78 6.22 6.53 17.76
CA ALA A 78 5.87 7.45 16.69
C ALA A 78 4.67 6.88 15.92
N THR A 79 3.67 7.72 15.66
CA THR A 79 2.51 7.35 14.84
C THR A 79 2.39 8.34 13.70
N GLU A 80 2.16 7.81 12.51
CA GLU A 80 1.97 8.60 11.30
C GLU A 80 0.49 8.70 10.97
N THR A 81 0.09 9.83 10.39
CA THR A 81 -1.27 10.03 9.90
C THR A 81 -1.51 9.21 8.64
N LYS A 82 -2.78 9.03 8.27
CA LYS A 82 -3.17 8.30 7.05
C LYS A 82 -2.56 8.98 5.81
N GLU A 83 -2.55 10.31 5.79
CA GLU A 83 -1.98 11.13 4.72
C GLU A 83 -0.47 10.90 4.60
N GLN A 84 0.25 10.82 5.72
CA GLN A 84 1.69 10.53 5.71
C GLN A 84 2.00 9.12 5.18
N ILE A 85 1.15 8.14 5.50
CA ILE A 85 1.26 6.77 4.98
C ILE A 85 1.03 6.77 3.47
N LEU A 86 -0.01 7.44 2.98
CA LEU A 86 -0.31 7.49 1.54
C LEU A 86 0.74 8.29 0.76
N ASN A 87 1.20 9.43 1.28
CA ASN A 87 2.29 10.19 0.66
C ASN A 87 3.53 9.31 0.50
N ARG A 88 3.89 8.50 1.50
CA ARG A 88 5.00 7.55 1.36
C ARG A 88 4.79 6.55 0.22
N VAL A 89 3.57 6.05 0.06
CA VAL A 89 3.26 5.09 -1.00
C VAL A 89 3.55 5.72 -2.36
N ASP A 90 3.07 6.95 -2.57
CA ASP A 90 3.23 7.65 -3.83
C ASP A 90 4.73 7.93 -4.12
N HIS A 91 5.48 8.45 -3.14
CA HIS A 91 6.91 8.72 -3.30
C HIS A 91 7.72 7.44 -3.57
N LEU A 92 7.42 6.34 -2.87
CA LEU A 92 8.16 5.08 -3.03
C LEU A 92 7.95 4.48 -4.42
N LEU A 93 6.72 4.57 -4.96
CA LEU A 93 6.43 4.13 -6.32
C LEU A 93 7.12 5.02 -7.35
N GLU A 94 7.08 6.34 -7.18
CA GLU A 94 7.78 7.29 -8.05
C GLU A 94 9.29 7.03 -8.11
N ASP A 95 9.92 6.89 -6.94
CA ASP A 95 11.34 6.59 -6.81
C ASP A 95 11.70 5.26 -7.49
N TRP A 96 10.87 4.23 -7.31
CA TRP A 96 11.08 2.94 -7.95
C TRP A 96 10.97 3.03 -9.48
N HIS A 97 9.97 3.75 -10.00
CA HIS A 97 9.82 3.96 -11.44
C HIS A 97 11.01 4.73 -12.02
N ALA A 98 11.48 5.77 -11.32
CA ALA A 98 12.67 6.52 -11.71
C ALA A 98 13.91 5.61 -11.74
N ALA A 99 14.15 4.82 -10.71
CA ALA A 99 15.27 3.89 -10.62
C ALA A 99 15.22 2.82 -11.73
N LYS A 100 14.06 2.22 -11.98
CA LYS A 100 13.84 1.22 -13.05
C LYS A 100 14.14 1.82 -14.42
N ASN A 101 13.75 3.07 -14.66
CA ASN A 101 14.04 3.77 -15.91
C ASN A 101 15.53 4.10 -16.07
N MET A 102 16.22 4.52 -15.00
CA MET A 102 17.67 4.73 -15.01
C MET A 102 18.41 3.43 -15.33
N GLN A 103 18.02 2.31 -14.71
CA GLN A 103 18.60 1.01 -14.98
C GLN A 103 18.44 0.60 -16.45
N LYS A 104 17.24 0.75 -17.01
CA LYS A 104 17.00 0.46 -18.44
C LYS A 104 17.93 1.26 -19.34
N LYS A 105 18.08 2.57 -19.08
CA LYS A 105 18.99 3.45 -19.85
C LYS A 105 20.45 3.01 -19.72
N ALA A 106 20.90 2.70 -18.50
CA ALA A 106 22.26 2.23 -18.25
C ALA A 106 22.56 0.92 -19.00
N THR A 107 21.62 -0.03 -18.97
CA THR A 107 21.74 -1.30 -19.71
C THR A 107 21.78 -1.05 -21.22
N GLN A 108 20.93 -0.20 -21.76
CA GLN A 108 20.94 0.15 -23.19
C GLN A 108 22.25 0.82 -23.60
N GLN A 109 22.79 1.72 -22.79
CA GLN A 109 24.06 2.38 -23.08
C GLN A 109 25.21 1.36 -23.08
N ARG A 110 25.22 0.43 -22.12
CA ARG A 110 26.23 -0.64 -22.05
C ARG A 110 26.16 -1.56 -23.28
N LEU A 111 24.97 -1.95 -23.72
CA LEU A 111 24.79 -2.78 -24.91
C LEU A 111 25.28 -2.06 -26.18
N LYS A 112 25.06 -0.75 -26.30
CA LYS A 112 25.57 0.03 -27.43
C LYS A 112 27.10 0.07 -27.49
N VAL A 113 27.77 0.21 -26.35
CA VAL A 113 29.24 0.19 -26.26
C VAL A 113 29.82 -1.18 -26.62
N LEU A 114 29.13 -2.27 -26.29
CA LEU A 114 29.60 -3.63 -26.58
C LEU A 114 29.38 -4.05 -28.05
N LEU A 115 28.51 -3.35 -28.78
CA LEU A 115 28.15 -3.65 -30.17
C LEU A 115 28.75 -2.65 -31.18
N SER A 116 29.56 -1.69 -30.71
CA SER A 116 30.32 -0.73 -31.52
C SER A 116 31.79 -1.12 -31.57
#